data_AF-B5IKH5-F1
#
_entry.id   AF-B5IKH5-F1
#
_cell.length_a   1.000
_cell.length_b   1.000
_cell.length_c   1.000
_cell.angle_alpha   90.00
_cell.angle_beta   90.00
_cell.angle_gamma   90.00
#
_symmetry.space_group_name_H-M   'P 1'
#
loop_
_entity.id
_entity.type
_entity.pdbx_description
1 polymer ?
#
loop_
_entity_poly.entity_id
_entity_poly.type
_entity_poly.pdbx_seq_one_letter_code
_entity_poly.pdbx_strand_id
1 'polypeptide(L)'
;MLVVVLGLAPGPGQSAPLSEKEAFMLLFGKGNGAMRTLCVLERDGLISAEQRRRYSETLTPLLLERADDAVARRNLRVGMAFADGRASLCPSSVFSGGEGTP
;
A
#
# COMPACT_ATOMS: atom_id res chain seq x y z
N MET A 1 24.44 8.58 -53.38
CA MET A 1 24.43 8.52 -51.90
C MET A 1 23.01 8.71 -51.42
N LEU A 2 22.39 7.66 -50.89
CA LEU A 2 21.03 7.70 -50.36
C LEU A 2 21.14 7.86 -48.84
N VAL A 3 20.72 9.01 -48.31
CA VAL A 3 20.65 9.24 -46.86
C VAL A 3 19.34 8.63 -46.37
N VAL A 4 19.44 7.44 -45.77
CA VAL A 4 18.31 6.82 -45.05
C VAL A 4 18.19 7.54 -43.70
N VAL A 5 17.19 8.40 -43.56
CA VAL A 5 16.77 8.92 -42.26
C VAL A 5 16.07 7.76 -41.55
N LEU A 6 16.80 7.06 -40.68
CA LEU A 6 16.24 6.13 -39.72
C LEU A 6 15.33 6.93 -38.77
N GLY A 7 14.02 6.88 -39.04
CA GLY A 7 13.02 7.30 -38.08
C GLY A 7 13.19 6.49 -36.80
N LEU A 8 13.59 7.17 -35.73
CA LEU A 8 13.56 6.66 -34.36
C LEU A 8 12.11 6.29 -34.03
N ALA A 9 11.79 5.00 -34.11
CA ALA A 9 10.58 4.47 -33.49
C ALA A 9 10.70 4.70 -31.97
N PRO A 10 9.70 5.30 -31.30
CA PRO A 10 9.66 5.31 -29.85
C PRO A 10 9.59 3.85 -29.38
N GLY A 11 10.60 3.42 -28.62
CA GLY A 11 10.67 2.07 -28.10
C GLY A 11 9.44 1.73 -27.23
N PRO A 12 9.00 0.47 -27.21
CA PRO A 12 7.90 0.05 -26.35
C PRO A 12 8.42 0.02 -24.91
N GLY A 13 7.90 0.89 -24.02
CA GLY A 13 8.19 0.73 -22.60
C GLY A 13 8.06 1.93 -21.68
N GLN A 14 7.69 3.13 -22.15
CA GLN A 14 7.26 4.18 -21.22
C GLN A 14 5.81 3.91 -20.83
N SER A 15 5.61 3.17 -19.75
CA SER A 15 4.32 3.12 -19.05
C SER A 15 3.91 4.55 -18.74
N ALA A 16 2.74 4.95 -19.24
CA ALA A 16 2.18 6.25 -18.92
C ALA A 16 2.11 6.43 -17.38
N PRO A 17 2.31 7.66 -16.86
CA PRO A 17 2.13 7.91 -15.44
C PRO A 17 0.72 7.52 -15.02
N LEU A 18 0.61 6.91 -13.85
CA LEU A 18 -0.69 6.52 -13.28
C LEU A 18 -1.57 7.75 -13.08
N SER A 19 -2.87 7.61 -13.36
CA SER A 19 -3.85 8.59 -12.91
C SER A 19 -3.93 8.61 -11.37
N GLU A 20 -4.47 9.70 -10.80
CA GLU A 20 -4.67 9.81 -9.35
C GLU A 20 -5.52 8.66 -8.80
N LYS A 21 -6.55 8.23 -9.53
CA LYS A 21 -7.41 7.11 -9.14
C LYS A 21 -6.64 5.79 -9.11
N GLU A 22 -5.79 5.53 -10.09
CA GLU A 22 -4.98 4.31 -10.15
C GLU A 22 -3.92 4.29 -9.06
N ALA A 23 -3.24 5.42 -8.84
CA ALA A 23 -2.30 5.58 -7.73
C ALA A 23 -2.99 5.37 -6.37
N PHE A 24 -4.20 5.92 -6.19
CA PHE A 24 -5.01 5.66 -5.01
C PHE A 24 -5.30 4.17 -4.83
N MET A 25 -5.85 3.50 -5.84
CA MET A 25 -6.22 2.08 -5.76
C MET A 25 -5.01 1.19 -5.44
N LEU A 26 -3.85 1.46 -6.04
CA LEU A 26 -2.63 0.69 -5.81
C LEU A 26 -2.11 0.86 -4.38
N LEU A 27 -1.96 2.10 -3.91
CA LEU A 27 -1.39 2.37 -2.59
C LEU A 27 -2.36 1.97 -1.47
N PHE A 28 -3.65 2.25 -1.65
CA PHE A 28 -4.71 1.74 -0.76
C PHE A 28 -4.68 0.21 -0.70
N GLY A 29 -4.67 -0.45 -1.87
CA GLY A 29 -4.66 -1.92 -1.96
C GLY A 29 -3.44 -2.54 -1.28
N LYS A 30 -2.27 -1.92 -1.44
CA LYS A 30 -1.02 -2.34 -0.78
C LYS A 30 -1.13 -2.29 0.74
N GLY A 31 -1.60 -1.16 1.29
CA GLY A 31 -1.84 -1.02 2.73
C GLY A 31 -2.87 -2.01 3.26
N ASN A 32 -3.99 -2.14 2.54
CA ASN A 32 -5.07 -3.05 2.89
C ASN A 32 -4.62 -4.51 2.94
N GLY A 33 -3.95 -4.96 1.89
CA GLY A 33 -3.43 -6.33 1.79
C GLY A 33 -2.43 -6.64 2.89
N ALA A 34 -1.50 -5.72 3.19
CA ALA A 34 -0.51 -5.90 4.24
C ALA A 34 -1.17 -6.13 5.61
N MET A 35 -2.10 -5.27 6.01
CA MET A 35 -2.77 -5.41 7.30
C MET A 35 -3.67 -6.65 7.36
N ARG A 36 -4.40 -6.96 6.27
CA ARG A 36 -5.23 -8.18 6.22
C ARG A 36 -4.42 -9.45 6.45
N THR A 37 -3.23 -9.53 5.87
CA THR A 37 -2.31 -10.66 6.10
C THR A 37 -1.99 -10.79 7.58
N LEU A 38 -1.61 -9.69 8.26
CA LEU A 38 -1.31 -9.76 9.68
C LEU A 38 -2.52 -10.10 10.55
N CYS A 39 -3.72 -9.61 10.19
CA CYS A 39 -4.95 -9.96 10.90
C CYS A 39 -5.31 -11.44 10.77
N VAL A 40 -5.08 -12.04 9.59
CA VAL A 40 -5.24 -13.50 9.39
C VAL A 40 -4.26 -14.27 10.27
N LEU A 41 -2.99 -13.85 10.33
CA LEU A 41 -2.00 -14.50 11.20
C LEU A 41 -2.40 -14.43 12.68
N GLU A 42 -2.97 -13.31 13.14
CA GLU A 42 -3.47 -13.20 14.53
C GLU A 42 -4.68 -14.11 14.75
N ARG A 43 -5.67 -14.05 13.85
CA ARG A 43 -6.88 -14.86 13.93
C ARG A 43 -6.58 -16.35 13.97
N ASP A 44 -5.59 -16.79 13.21
CA ASP A 44 -5.16 -18.18 13.13
C ASP A 44 -4.21 -18.57 14.29
N GLY A 45 -3.95 -17.65 15.23
CA GLY A 45 -3.16 -17.89 16.44
C GLY A 45 -1.64 -17.95 16.23
N LEU A 46 -1.16 -17.55 15.04
CA LEU A 46 0.27 -17.59 14.69
C LEU A 46 1.04 -16.41 15.27
N ILE A 47 0.36 -15.29 15.52
CA ILE A 47 0.91 -14.10 16.16
C ILE A 47 -0.10 -13.54 17.16
N SER A 48 0.35 -12.80 18.17
CA SER A 48 -0.51 -12.05 19.07
C SER A 48 -0.90 -10.69 18.49
N ALA A 49 -1.93 -10.04 19.08
CA ALA A 49 -2.30 -8.66 18.77
C ALA A 49 -1.11 -7.69 18.93
N GLU A 50 -0.28 -7.89 19.96
CA GLU A 50 0.92 -7.07 20.19
C GLU A 50 1.98 -7.28 19.10
N GLN A 51 2.21 -8.53 18.70
CA GLN A 51 3.11 -8.84 17.58
C GLN A 51 2.59 -8.22 16.28
N ARG A 52 1.29 -8.32 16.01
CA ARG A 52 0.67 -7.65 14.86
C ARG A 52 0.92 -6.15 14.87
N ARG A 53 0.69 -5.48 16.01
CA ARG A 53 0.97 -4.05 16.15
C ARG A 53 2.41 -3.74 15.77
N ARG A 54 3.36 -4.44 16.39
CA ARG A 54 4.80 -4.27 16.15
C ARG A 54 5.18 -4.51 14.68
N TYR A 55 4.62 -5.54 14.06
CA TYR A 55 4.84 -5.84 12.64
C TYR A 55 4.23 -4.77 11.74
N SER A 56 3.05 -4.24 12.06
CA SER A 56 2.44 -3.14 11.30
C SER A 56 3.26 -1.85 11.38
N GLU A 57 3.79 -1.52 12.57
CA GLU A 57 4.69 -0.37 12.79
C GLU A 57 6.00 -0.53 12.01
N THR A 58 6.52 -1.76 11.92
CA THR A 58 7.76 -2.09 11.19
C THR A 58 7.55 -2.14 9.68
N LEU A 59 6.41 -2.69 9.22
CA LEU A 59 6.08 -2.79 7.80
C LEU A 59 5.76 -1.44 7.17
N THR A 60 5.12 -0.54 7.93
CA THR A 60 4.74 0.77 7.42
C THR A 60 5.90 1.50 6.73
N PRO A 61 7.07 1.75 7.35
CA PRO A 61 8.19 2.40 6.66
C PRO A 61 8.67 1.62 5.44
N LEU A 62 8.78 0.28 5.51
CA LEU A 62 9.20 -0.56 4.37
C LEU A 62 8.23 -0.47 3.18
N LEU A 63 6.93 -0.38 3.46
CA LEU A 63 5.92 -0.23 2.42
C LEU A 63 5.94 1.17 1.80
N LEU A 64 6.44 2.17 2.54
CA LEU A 64 6.54 3.58 2.13
C LEU A 64 7.85 3.91 1.40
N GLU A 65 8.85 3.03 1.38
CA GLU A 65 10.10 3.25 0.62
C GLU A 65 9.87 3.47 -0.89
N ARG A 66 8.70 3.10 -1.40
CA ARG A 66 8.27 3.34 -2.80
C ARG A 66 7.06 4.26 -2.91
N ALA A 67 6.72 4.99 -1.86
CA ALA A 67 5.68 6.00 -1.88
C ALA A 67 6.35 7.36 -2.09
N ASP A 68 6.43 7.75 -3.37
CA ASP A 68 7.20 8.90 -3.84
C ASP A 68 6.74 10.23 -3.24
N ASP A 69 5.49 10.32 -2.78
CA ASP A 69 4.90 11.53 -2.24
C ASP A 69 4.02 11.30 -0.99
N ALA A 70 3.57 12.41 -0.38
CA ALA A 70 2.75 12.39 0.83
C ALA A 70 1.35 11.76 0.62
N VAL A 71 0.80 11.85 -0.60
CA VAL A 71 -0.52 11.30 -0.97
C VAL A 71 -0.44 9.78 -1.03
N ALA A 72 0.60 9.23 -1.67
CA ALA A 72 0.89 7.80 -1.69
C ALA A 72 1.06 7.25 -0.28
N ARG A 73 1.79 7.98 0.58
CA ARG A 73 1.97 7.61 2.00
C ARG A 73 0.64 7.61 2.76
N ARG A 74 -0.22 8.60 2.53
CA ARG A 74 -1.57 8.67 3.12
C ARG A 74 -2.44 7.51 2.65
N ASN A 75 -2.52 7.26 1.34
CA ASN A 75 -3.37 6.22 0.76
C ASN A 75 -3.01 4.83 1.30
N LEU A 76 -1.71 4.57 1.48
CA LEU A 76 -1.23 3.35 2.12
C LEU A 76 -1.74 3.20 3.56
N ARG A 77 -1.59 4.24 4.38
CA ARG A 77 -2.08 4.22 5.78
C ARG A 77 -3.59 4.05 5.85
N VAL A 78 -4.34 4.71 4.96
CA VAL A 78 -5.79 4.54 4.86
C VAL A 78 -6.16 3.09 4.54
N GLY A 79 -5.43 2.45 3.61
CA GLY A 79 -5.63 1.03 3.31
C GLY A 79 -5.42 0.12 4.53
N MET A 80 -4.35 0.36 5.30
CA MET A 80 -4.06 -0.38 6.52
C MET A 80 -5.14 -0.18 7.59
N ALA A 81 -5.51 1.07 7.87
CA ALA A 81 -6.56 1.41 8.84
C ALA A 81 -7.92 0.82 8.44
N PHE A 82 -8.25 0.83 7.15
CA PHE A 82 -9.49 0.23 6.65
C PHE A 82 -9.57 -1.28 6.92
N ALA A 83 -8.45 -2.00 6.78
CA ALA A 83 -8.43 -3.43 7.13
C ALA A 83 -8.57 -3.64 8.64
N ASP A 84 -7.78 -2.91 9.43
CA ASP A 84 -7.73 -3.02 10.90
C ASP A 84 -9.09 -2.75 11.56
N GLY A 85 -9.86 -1.78 11.05
CA GLY A 85 -11.19 -1.44 11.55
C GLY A 85 -12.29 -2.48 11.26
N ARG A 86 -12.00 -3.57 10.54
CA ARG A 86 -12.99 -4.61 10.23
C ARG A 86 -12.85 -5.79 11.18
N ALA A 87 -13.71 -5.84 12.20
CA ALA A 87 -13.73 -6.90 13.21
C ALA A 87 -13.80 -8.33 12.64
N SER A 88 -14.45 -8.51 11.47
CA SER A 88 -14.51 -9.80 10.78
C SER A 88 -13.19 -10.26 10.14
N LEU A 89 -12.22 -9.34 10.00
CA LEU A 89 -10.88 -9.62 9.52
C LEU A 89 -9.87 -9.58 10.67
N CYS A 90 -9.96 -8.55 11.50
CA CYS A 90 -9.03 -8.21 12.57
C CYS A 90 -9.78 -8.32 13.91
N PRO A 91 -9.51 -9.34 14.75
CA PRO A 91 -10.25 -9.56 16.00
C PRO A 91 -10.17 -8.38 16.98
N SER A 92 -9.06 -7.65 16.94
CA SER A 92 -8.81 -6.42 17.66
C SER A 92 -8.38 -5.32 16.69
N SER A 93 -8.42 -4.05 17.08
CA SER A 93 -7.78 -2.95 16.33
C SER A 93 -6.43 -2.65 16.97
N VAL A 94 -5.38 -2.54 16.16
CA VAL A 94 -4.02 -2.24 16.63
C VAL A 94 -3.33 -1.16 15.82
N PHE A 95 -3.91 -0.76 14.70
CA PHE A 95 -3.32 0.22 13.82
C PHE A 95 -3.79 1.61 14.21
N SER A 96 -2.96 2.33 14.98
CA SER A 96 -3.22 3.70 15.40
C SER A 96 -3.03 4.74 14.28
N GLY A 97 -3.23 4.34 13.02
CA GLY A 97 -2.82 5.09 11.84
C GLY A 97 -3.68 6.31 11.53
N GLY A 98 -3.45 7.39 12.28
CA GLY A 98 -3.88 8.74 11.99
C GLY A 98 -5.21 9.08 12.64
N GLU A 99 -5.19 10.10 13.50
CA GLU A 99 -6.37 10.75 14.06
C GLU A 99 -7.50 10.82 13.03
N GLY A 100 -8.67 10.34 13.45
CA GLY A 100 -9.90 10.70 12.80
C GLY A 100 -9.99 12.22 12.72
N THR A 101 -10.19 12.72 11.51
CA THR A 101 -11.11 13.84 11.35
C THR A 101 -12.25 13.34 10.48
N PRO A 102 -13.50 13.70 10.81
CA PRO A 102 -14.72 13.13 10.25
C PRO A 102 -14.82 13.24 8.73
#